data_AF-A0A539E3N2-F1
#
_entry.id   AF-A0A539E3N2-F1
#
_cell.length_a   1.000
_cell.length_b   1.000
_cell.length_c   1.000
_cell.angle_alpha   90.00
_cell.angle_beta   90.00
_cell.angle_gamma   90.00
#
_symmetry.space_group_name_H-M   'P 1'
#
loop_
_entity.id
_entity.type
_entity.pdbx_description
1 polymer ?
#
loop_
_entity_poly.entity_id
_entity_poly.type
_entity_poly.pdbx_seq_one_letter_code
_entity_poly.pdbx_strand_id
1 'polypeptide(L)'
;MLAATARIDDKLHGFSFSTLERIGGTPCVLLGLLSVKRSSKRDSVLKSLMGEAFHRALMAFPDEDVVVGSRFVKPDALEAFKNLDELIPRPGHRAVGEERAWGRRLARRFGVDSTYDEQSFVVKANGQSGFIDHESLKADKIGADVRAIFGSVAPAKAGSLIAHGWTMAEDLVKLGARQLT
;
A
#
# COMPACT_ATOMS: atom_id res chain seq x y z
N MET A 1 2.12 -3.62 16.31
CA MET A 1 2.69 -2.68 15.32
C MET A 1 4.10 -3.12 15.00
N LEU A 2 4.43 -3.19 13.72
CA LEU A 2 5.74 -3.55 13.18
C LEU A 2 6.41 -2.31 12.62
N ALA A 3 7.72 -2.24 12.71
CA ALA A 3 8.53 -1.20 12.08
C ALA A 3 9.67 -1.85 11.28
N ALA A 4 9.98 -1.25 10.13
CA ALA A 4 11.13 -1.59 9.30
C ALA A 4 11.87 -0.32 8.90
N THR A 5 13.19 -0.43 8.76
CA THR A 5 14.05 0.66 8.28
C THR A 5 14.95 0.12 7.18
N ALA A 6 15.11 0.90 6.12
CA ALA A 6 16.08 0.64 5.07
C ALA A 6 17.23 1.65 5.20
N ARG A 7 18.44 1.14 5.36
CA ARG A 7 19.67 1.94 5.52
C ARG A 7 20.66 1.67 4.40
N ILE A 8 21.40 2.70 4.03
CA ILE A 8 22.53 2.63 3.08
C ILE A 8 23.69 3.35 3.77
N ASP A 9 24.84 2.68 3.91
CA ASP A 9 26.02 3.20 4.62
C ASP A 9 25.66 3.80 5.99
N ASP A 10 24.90 3.03 6.78
CA ASP A 10 24.36 3.41 8.09
C ASP A 10 23.51 4.69 8.12
N LYS A 11 23.06 5.21 6.98
CA LYS A 11 22.11 6.34 6.91
C LYS A 11 20.71 5.83 6.66
N LEU A 12 19.71 6.46 7.27
CA LEU A 12 18.30 6.12 7.03
C LEU A 12 17.87 6.62 5.65
N HIS A 13 17.38 5.70 4.81
CA HIS A 13 16.87 6.01 3.48
C HIS A 13 15.37 5.75 3.34
N GLY A 14 14.77 4.97 4.24
CA GLY A 14 13.32 4.84 4.31
C GLY A 14 12.90 4.05 5.55
N PHE A 15 11.62 4.15 5.88
CA PHE A 15 11.03 3.43 6.99
C PHE A 15 9.57 3.10 6.71
N SER A 16 9.04 2.10 7.40
CA SER A 16 7.61 1.77 7.36
C SER A 16 7.09 1.38 8.74
N PHE A 17 5.81 1.66 8.96
CA PHE A 17 5.02 1.18 10.07
C PHE A 17 3.85 0.38 9.53
N SER A 18 3.72 -0.86 9.99
CA SER A 18 2.67 -1.76 9.51
C SER A 18 2.05 -2.57 10.64
N THR A 19 0.90 -3.16 10.36
CA THR A 19 0.25 -4.13 11.23
C THR A 19 -0.03 -5.39 10.43
N LEU A 20 0.29 -6.54 11.02
CA LEU A 20 -0.22 -7.83 10.60
C LEU A 20 -1.42 -8.16 11.50
N GLU A 21 -2.57 -8.37 10.90
CA GLU A 21 -3.79 -8.73 11.61
C GLU A 21 -4.71 -9.58 10.75
N ARG A 22 -5.81 -10.07 11.33
CA ARG A 22 -6.91 -10.66 10.58
C ARG A 22 -8.09 -9.69 10.57
N ILE A 23 -8.66 -9.45 9.40
CA ILE A 23 -9.88 -8.65 9.23
C ILE A 23 -10.99 -9.57 8.75
N GLY A 24 -11.91 -9.93 9.64
CA GLY A 24 -12.98 -10.88 9.32
C GLY A 24 -12.44 -12.28 9.01
N GLY A 25 -11.33 -12.68 9.62
CA GLY A 25 -10.67 -13.97 9.40
C GLY A 25 -9.54 -13.94 8.35
N THR A 26 -9.62 -13.06 7.35
CA THR A 26 -8.61 -12.96 6.30
C THR A 26 -7.33 -12.27 6.80
N PRO A 27 -6.14 -12.86 6.56
CA PRO A 27 -4.85 -12.21 6.81
C PRO A 27 -4.69 -10.86 6.10
N CYS A 28 -4.13 -9.88 6.80
CA CYS A 28 -3.94 -8.55 6.27
C CYS A 28 -2.58 -7.95 6.68
N VAL A 29 -1.93 -7.29 5.72
CA VAL A 29 -0.85 -6.33 5.93
C VAL A 29 -1.41 -4.93 5.76
N LEU A 30 -1.49 -4.17 6.85
CA LEU A 30 -1.86 -2.76 6.79
C LEU A 30 -0.61 -1.90 6.86
N LEU A 31 -0.26 -1.25 5.75
CA LEU A 31 0.81 -0.25 5.74
C LEU A 31 0.22 1.07 6.22
N GLY A 32 0.46 1.41 7.48
CA GLY A 32 -0.04 2.65 8.08
C GLY A 32 0.71 3.88 7.58
N LEU A 33 2.03 3.74 7.39
CA LEU A 33 2.93 4.77 6.89
C LEU A 33 4.15 4.09 6.24
N LEU A 34 4.60 4.59 5.10
CA LEU A 34 5.89 4.25 4.50
C LEU A 34 6.47 5.53 3.91
N SER A 35 7.72 5.85 4.18
CA SER A 35 8.37 6.99 3.54
C SER A 35 9.76 6.62 3.03
N VAL A 36 10.06 7.08 1.82
CA VAL A 36 11.32 6.85 1.12
C VAL A 36 11.99 8.17 0.80
N LYS A 37 13.28 8.29 1.14
CA LYS A 37 14.11 9.43 0.78
C LYS A 37 14.23 9.56 -0.75
N ARG A 38 13.84 10.72 -1.27
CA ARG A 38 14.09 11.13 -2.67
C ARG A 38 15.57 11.01 -3.01
N SER A 39 15.92 10.01 -3.80
CA SER A 39 17.28 9.69 -4.22
C SER A 39 17.26 8.77 -5.45
N SER A 40 18.42 8.51 -6.05
CA SER A 40 18.54 7.51 -7.13
C SER A 40 18.37 6.06 -6.65
N LYS A 41 18.33 5.82 -5.33
CA LYS A 41 18.16 4.49 -4.70
C LYS A 41 16.74 4.24 -4.18
N ARG A 42 15.81 5.17 -4.40
CA ARG A 42 14.45 5.12 -3.83
C ARG A 42 13.69 3.84 -4.19
N ASP A 43 13.81 3.34 -5.42
CA ASP A 43 13.10 2.13 -5.85
C ASP A 43 13.62 0.87 -5.14
N SER A 44 14.95 0.77 -4.94
CA SER A 44 15.54 -0.34 -4.18
C SER A 44 15.17 -0.27 -2.71
N VAL A 45 15.09 0.95 -2.16
CA VAL A 45 14.65 1.19 -0.78
C VAL A 45 13.19 0.78 -0.60
N LEU A 46 12.30 1.20 -1.50
CA LEU A 46 10.89 0.78 -1.49
C LEU A 46 10.77 -0.74 -1.59
N LYS A 47 11.49 -1.37 -2.53
CA LYS A 47 11.52 -2.84 -2.68
C LYS A 47 11.95 -3.54 -1.40
N SER A 48 12.97 -3.02 -0.70
CA SER A 48 13.45 -3.58 0.56
C SER A 48 12.41 -3.47 1.68
N LEU A 49 11.76 -2.31 1.84
CA LEU A 49 10.72 -2.10 2.85
C LEU A 49 9.48 -2.98 2.60
N MET A 50 9.06 -3.10 1.33
CA MET A 50 7.96 -3.99 0.95
C MET A 50 8.35 -5.46 1.10
N GLY A 51 9.58 -5.82 0.75
CA GLY A 51 10.11 -7.17 0.96
C GLY A 51 10.08 -7.58 2.44
N GLU A 52 10.43 -6.68 3.36
CA GLU A 52 10.31 -6.93 4.80
C GLU A 52 8.84 -7.10 5.23
N ALA A 53 7.91 -6.33 4.66
CA ALA A 53 6.48 -6.51 4.93
C ALA A 53 5.97 -7.88 4.46
N PHE A 54 6.35 -8.31 3.26
CA PHE A 54 6.01 -9.63 2.73
C PHE A 54 6.69 -10.75 3.52
N HIS A 55 7.95 -10.58 3.93
CA HIS A 55 8.65 -11.56 4.74
C HIS A 55 7.93 -11.80 6.08
N ARG A 56 7.55 -10.72 6.77
CA ARG A 56 6.80 -10.85 8.03
C ARG A 56 5.41 -11.43 7.83
N ALA A 57 4.74 -11.10 6.72
CA ALA A 57 3.46 -11.70 6.38
C ALA A 57 3.59 -13.22 6.14
N LEU A 58 4.60 -13.65 5.38
CA LEU A 58 4.89 -15.07 5.15
C LEU A 58 5.17 -15.83 6.45
N MET A 59 5.90 -15.22 7.39
CA MET A 59 6.18 -15.84 8.69
C MET A 59 4.93 -15.94 9.58
N ALA A 60 3.98 -15.02 9.44
CA ALA A 60 2.77 -14.98 10.26
C ALA A 60 1.61 -15.81 9.68
N PHE A 61 1.53 -15.87 8.35
CA PHE A 61 0.44 -16.47 7.57
C PHE A 61 1.03 -17.36 6.47
N PRO A 62 1.77 -18.41 6.83
CA PRO A 62 2.27 -19.35 5.83
C PRO A 62 1.08 -20.01 5.11
N ASP A 63 1.20 -20.18 3.80
CA ASP A 63 0.21 -20.86 2.96
C ASP A 63 -1.17 -20.19 2.85
N GLU A 64 -1.30 -18.91 3.24
CA GLU A 64 -2.54 -18.15 3.12
C GLU A 64 -2.40 -16.96 2.14
N ASP A 65 -3.51 -16.63 1.48
CA ASP A 65 -3.63 -15.39 0.72
C ASP A 65 -3.76 -14.21 1.68
N VAL A 66 -3.04 -13.12 1.38
CA VAL A 66 -2.94 -11.96 2.27
C VAL A 66 -3.40 -10.71 1.54
N VAL A 67 -4.33 -9.97 2.14
CA VAL A 67 -4.71 -8.62 1.66
C VAL A 67 -3.66 -7.62 2.09
N VAL A 68 -3.18 -6.78 1.18
CA VAL A 68 -2.27 -5.68 1.49
C VAL A 68 -2.96 -4.36 1.19
N GLY A 69 -3.04 -3.47 2.17
CA GLY A 69 -3.80 -2.23 2.08
C GLY A 69 -3.05 -1.02 2.62
N SER A 70 -3.24 0.14 1.98
CA SER A 70 -2.68 1.42 2.44
C SER A 70 -3.47 2.62 1.93
N ARG A 71 -3.00 3.81 2.33
CA ARG A 71 -3.45 5.12 1.84
C ARG A 71 -2.41 5.72 0.92
N PHE A 72 -2.87 6.42 -0.11
CA PHE A 72 -2.06 6.97 -1.19
C PHE A 72 -2.47 8.41 -1.49
N VAL A 73 -1.49 9.27 -1.75
CA VAL A 73 -1.74 10.69 -2.10
C VAL A 73 -1.25 11.04 -3.51
N LYS A 74 -0.42 10.18 -4.09
CA LYS A 74 0.13 10.31 -5.45
C LYS A 74 0.13 8.94 -6.14
N PRO A 75 -0.01 8.90 -7.47
CA PRO A 75 0.01 7.64 -8.22
C PRO A 75 1.37 6.94 -8.17
N ASP A 76 2.47 7.69 -8.01
CA ASP A 76 3.82 7.15 -7.82
C ASP A 76 3.90 6.06 -6.75
N ALA A 77 3.19 6.26 -5.65
CA ALA A 77 3.23 5.37 -4.50
C ALA A 77 2.61 3.99 -4.79
N LEU A 78 1.80 3.84 -5.86
CA LEU A 78 1.27 2.53 -6.28
C LEU A 78 2.36 1.57 -6.74
N GLU A 79 3.59 2.04 -7.00
CA GLU A 79 4.74 1.16 -7.24
C GLU A 79 5.00 0.19 -6.07
N ALA A 80 4.59 0.55 -4.84
CA ALA A 80 4.65 -0.34 -3.69
C ALA A 80 3.78 -1.59 -3.88
N PHE A 81 2.69 -1.48 -4.66
CA PHE A 81 1.66 -2.49 -4.87
C PHE A 81 1.77 -3.19 -6.23
N LYS A 82 2.86 -2.96 -6.98
CA LYS A 82 3.03 -3.49 -8.35
C LYS A 82 3.06 -5.03 -8.45
N ASN A 83 3.31 -5.72 -7.34
CA ASN A 83 3.35 -7.18 -7.27
C ASN A 83 2.07 -7.77 -6.67
N LEU A 84 1.05 -6.95 -6.39
CA LEU A 84 -0.22 -7.43 -5.86
C LEU A 84 -1.17 -7.74 -7.00
N ASP A 85 -1.92 -8.81 -6.83
CA ASP A 85 -3.02 -9.18 -7.69
C ASP A 85 -4.28 -8.41 -7.35
N GLU A 86 -5.14 -8.28 -8.36
CA GLU A 86 -6.47 -7.67 -8.24
C GLU A 86 -6.48 -6.32 -7.51
N LEU A 87 -5.51 -5.45 -7.80
CA LEU A 87 -5.45 -4.10 -7.21
C LEU A 87 -6.79 -3.37 -7.36
N ILE A 88 -7.27 -2.77 -6.28
CA ILE A 88 -8.49 -1.97 -6.20
C ILE A 88 -8.19 -0.64 -5.52
N PRO A 89 -8.61 0.48 -6.10
CA PRO A 89 -9.16 0.62 -7.46
C PRO A 89 -8.08 0.43 -8.56
N ARG A 90 -8.52 0.07 -9.77
CA ARG A 90 -7.65 -0.03 -10.97
C ARG A 90 -8.36 0.47 -12.23
N PRO A 91 -7.63 0.89 -13.28
CA PRO A 91 -8.24 1.39 -14.51
C PRO A 91 -9.17 0.37 -15.17
N GLY A 92 -10.26 0.85 -15.77
CA GLY A 92 -11.19 0.01 -16.53
C GLY A 92 -12.03 -0.97 -15.70
N HIS A 93 -11.87 -1.01 -14.38
CA HIS A 93 -12.59 -1.94 -13.51
C HIS A 93 -13.58 -1.21 -12.60
N ARG A 94 -14.82 -1.70 -12.56
CA ARG A 94 -15.84 -1.21 -11.63
C ARG A 94 -15.87 -2.14 -10.42
N ALA A 95 -15.48 -1.63 -9.26
CA ALA A 95 -15.38 -2.45 -8.06
C ALA A 95 -16.70 -3.12 -7.67
N VAL A 96 -16.67 -4.39 -7.29
CA VAL A 96 -17.83 -5.18 -6.84
C VAL A 96 -18.10 -5.00 -5.34
N GLY A 97 -19.16 -5.62 -4.82
CA GLY A 97 -19.58 -5.45 -3.42
C GLY A 97 -18.52 -5.84 -2.39
N GLU A 98 -17.80 -6.93 -2.62
CA GLU A 98 -16.71 -7.41 -1.75
C GLU A 98 -15.50 -6.47 -1.75
N GLU A 99 -15.05 -6.04 -2.93
CA GLU A 99 -13.94 -5.09 -3.08
C GLU A 99 -14.24 -3.76 -2.37
N ARG A 100 -15.48 -3.28 -2.43
CA ARG A 100 -15.93 -2.10 -1.67
C ARG A 100 -16.00 -2.37 -0.17
N ALA A 101 -16.40 -3.58 0.23
CA ALA A 101 -16.42 -3.98 1.63
C ALA A 101 -15.00 -3.98 2.22
N TRP A 102 -13.99 -4.42 1.47
CA TRP A 102 -12.58 -4.29 1.83
C TRP A 102 -12.17 -2.83 2.02
N GLY A 103 -12.49 -1.96 1.07
CA GLY A 103 -12.24 -0.53 1.21
C GLY A 103 -12.82 0.07 2.50
N ARG A 104 -14.08 -0.27 2.85
CA ARG A 104 -14.71 0.16 4.12
C ARG A 104 -14.00 -0.38 5.36
N ARG A 105 -13.58 -1.65 5.35
CA ARG A 105 -12.85 -2.28 6.46
C ARG A 105 -11.52 -1.56 6.69
N LEU A 106 -10.78 -1.28 5.62
CA LEU A 106 -9.52 -0.54 5.66
C LEU A 106 -9.72 0.90 6.15
N ALA A 107 -10.75 1.60 5.66
CA ALA A 107 -11.07 2.94 6.12
C ALA A 107 -11.30 3.00 7.63
N ARG A 108 -12.01 2.01 8.20
CA ARG A 108 -12.18 1.88 9.66
C ARG A 108 -10.86 1.63 10.39
N ARG A 109 -10.01 0.74 9.87
CA ARG A 109 -8.70 0.45 10.48
C ARG A 109 -7.76 1.65 10.45
N PHE A 110 -7.85 2.49 9.42
CA PHE A 110 -7.09 3.73 9.32
C PHE A 110 -7.75 4.91 10.06
N GLY A 111 -8.95 4.73 10.62
CA GLY A 111 -9.67 5.77 11.36
C GLY A 111 -10.17 6.92 10.48
N VAL A 112 -10.52 6.64 9.23
CA VAL A 112 -10.91 7.64 8.20
C VAL A 112 -12.28 7.36 7.57
N ASP A 113 -13.04 6.42 8.12
CA ASP A 113 -14.32 5.95 7.59
C ASP A 113 -15.40 7.05 7.52
N SER A 114 -15.35 8.03 8.42
CA SER A 114 -16.30 9.16 8.45
C SER A 114 -16.30 10.03 7.18
N THR A 115 -15.21 10.01 6.40
CA THR A 115 -15.09 10.80 5.15
C THR A 115 -14.75 9.93 3.94
N TYR A 116 -14.83 8.60 4.09
CA TYR A 116 -14.51 7.63 3.05
C TYR A 116 -15.70 7.40 2.11
N ASP A 117 -15.41 7.37 0.81
CA ASP A 117 -16.36 7.11 -0.25
C ASP A 117 -16.02 5.78 -0.94
N GLU A 118 -16.89 4.78 -0.76
CA GLU A 118 -16.65 3.41 -1.24
C GLU A 118 -16.74 3.21 -2.75
N GLN A 119 -17.34 4.15 -3.49
CA GLN A 119 -17.44 4.06 -4.94
C GLN A 119 -16.13 4.53 -5.60
N SER A 120 -15.55 5.59 -5.06
CA SER A 120 -14.29 6.18 -5.54
C SER A 120 -13.05 5.70 -4.79
N PHE A 121 -13.22 5.04 -3.64
CA PHE A 121 -12.16 4.67 -2.69
C PHE A 121 -11.42 5.88 -2.11
N VAL A 122 -12.01 7.06 -2.17
CA VAL A 122 -11.39 8.31 -1.71
C VAL A 122 -11.86 8.67 -0.31
N VAL A 123 -10.89 9.01 0.54
CA VAL A 123 -11.08 9.73 1.80
C VAL A 123 -11.09 11.22 1.47
N LYS A 124 -12.23 11.88 1.64
CA LYS A 124 -12.46 13.26 1.18
C LYS A 124 -11.73 14.32 2.01
N ALA A 125 -11.41 14.03 3.28
CA ALA A 125 -10.65 14.93 4.15
C ALA A 125 -9.91 14.17 5.27
N ASN A 126 -8.85 14.77 5.82
CA ASN A 126 -8.10 14.24 6.98
C ASN A 126 -7.59 12.80 6.83
N GLY A 127 -7.36 12.35 5.59
CA GLY A 127 -6.87 11.01 5.25
C GLY A 127 -5.37 10.83 5.37
N GLN A 128 -4.59 11.92 5.49
CA GLN A 128 -3.12 11.90 5.41
C GLN A 128 -2.40 11.71 6.75
N SER A 129 -3.05 11.18 7.79
CA SER A 129 -2.37 10.81 9.05
C SER A 129 -1.36 9.67 8.90
N GLY A 130 -1.32 9.02 7.72
CA GLY A 130 -0.30 8.09 7.28
C GLY A 130 -0.60 7.60 5.87
N PHE A 131 0.41 7.44 5.03
CA PHE A 131 0.28 7.01 3.64
C PHE A 131 1.63 6.50 3.11
N ILE A 132 1.66 5.96 1.90
CA ILE A 132 2.91 5.65 1.21
C ILE A 132 3.44 6.93 0.55
N ASP A 133 4.50 7.49 1.12
CA ASP A 133 5.28 8.62 0.61
C ASP A 133 6.47 8.10 -0.22
N HIS A 134 6.21 7.91 -1.51
CA HIS A 134 7.19 7.52 -2.51
C HIS A 134 6.93 8.30 -3.80
N GLU A 135 8.02 8.66 -4.49
CA GLU A 135 8.00 9.35 -5.78
C GLU A 135 8.80 8.53 -6.78
N SER A 136 8.21 8.17 -7.90
CA SER A 136 8.83 7.29 -8.89
C SER A 136 10.06 7.95 -9.53
N LEU A 137 11.08 7.15 -9.87
CA LEU A 137 12.14 7.58 -10.78
C LEU A 137 11.66 7.74 -12.23
N LYS A 138 10.50 7.17 -12.56
CA LYS A 138 9.91 7.11 -13.90
C LYS A 138 8.50 7.67 -13.86
N ALA A 139 8.33 8.81 -13.20
CA ALA A 139 7.03 9.45 -13.05
C ALA A 139 6.35 9.67 -14.42
N ASP A 140 7.10 9.96 -15.48
CA ASP A 140 6.62 10.10 -16.87
C ASP A 140 5.99 8.82 -17.45
N LYS A 141 6.32 7.64 -16.91
CA LYS A 141 5.79 6.34 -17.35
C LYS A 141 4.49 5.94 -16.67
N ILE A 142 4.02 6.71 -15.68
CA ILE A 142 2.74 6.45 -15.03
C ILE A 142 1.61 6.83 -16.00
N GLY A 143 0.80 5.83 -16.37
CA GLY A 143 -0.31 5.95 -17.30
C GLY A 143 -1.34 7.00 -16.89
N ALA A 144 -1.94 7.67 -17.89
CA ALA A 144 -2.91 8.74 -17.67
C ALA A 144 -4.17 8.23 -16.95
N ASP A 145 -4.56 6.99 -17.22
CA ASP A 145 -5.66 6.27 -16.58
C ASP A 145 -5.39 5.96 -15.10
N VAL A 146 -4.17 5.56 -14.75
CA VAL A 146 -3.74 5.40 -13.36
C VAL A 146 -3.75 6.74 -12.62
N ARG A 147 -3.30 7.83 -13.26
CA ARG A 147 -3.39 9.17 -12.68
C ARG A 147 -4.84 9.61 -12.47
N ALA A 148 -5.73 9.27 -13.39
CA ALA A 148 -7.14 9.65 -13.32
C ALA A 148 -7.84 9.08 -12.07
N ILE A 149 -7.41 7.92 -11.55
CA ILE A 149 -7.91 7.36 -10.28
C ILE A 149 -7.73 8.35 -9.11
N PHE A 150 -6.66 9.15 -9.14
CA PHE A 150 -6.36 10.13 -8.11
C PHE A 150 -7.07 11.47 -8.32
N GLY A 151 -7.82 11.65 -9.41
CA GLY A 151 -8.44 12.94 -9.77
C GLY A 151 -9.39 13.51 -8.72
N SER A 152 -10.00 12.65 -7.89
CA SER A 152 -10.90 13.04 -6.81
C SER A 152 -10.22 13.20 -5.45
N VAL A 153 -8.91 12.90 -5.34
CA VAL A 153 -8.14 13.09 -4.11
C VAL A 153 -7.89 14.59 -3.94
N ALA A 154 -8.39 15.19 -2.86
CA ALA A 154 -8.28 16.63 -2.60
C ALA A 154 -7.10 16.97 -1.67
N PRO A 155 -5.93 17.42 -2.17
CA PRO A 155 -4.75 17.62 -1.32
C PRO A 155 -4.96 18.73 -0.29
N ALA A 156 -5.68 19.79 -0.65
CA ALA A 156 -5.99 20.92 0.23
C ALA A 156 -6.85 20.53 1.45
N LYS A 157 -7.54 19.39 1.40
CA LYS A 157 -8.32 18.85 2.52
C LYS A 157 -7.61 17.68 3.22
N ALA A 158 -6.34 17.44 2.89
CA ALA A 158 -5.62 16.24 3.28
C ALA A 158 -6.35 14.95 2.85
N GLY A 159 -6.94 14.93 1.64
CA GLY A 159 -7.56 13.74 1.08
C GLY A 159 -6.54 12.65 0.72
N SER A 160 -7.00 11.40 0.65
CA SER A 160 -6.19 10.25 0.23
C SER A 160 -7.04 9.21 -0.49
N LEU A 161 -6.43 8.42 -1.35
CA LEU A 161 -7.01 7.19 -1.89
C LEU A 161 -6.70 6.02 -0.96
N ILE A 162 -7.66 5.13 -0.69
CA ILE A 162 -7.36 3.81 -0.12
C ILE A 162 -7.24 2.83 -1.27
N ALA A 163 -6.14 2.10 -1.34
CA ALA A 163 -6.00 1.00 -2.28
C ALA A 163 -5.65 -0.29 -1.54
N HIS A 164 -6.05 -1.41 -2.13
CA HIS A 164 -5.76 -2.74 -1.63
C HIS A 164 -5.60 -3.73 -2.78
N GLY A 165 -4.87 -4.81 -2.53
CA GLY A 165 -4.71 -5.94 -3.44
C GLY A 165 -4.31 -7.18 -2.67
N TRP A 166 -4.12 -8.28 -3.38
CA TRP A 166 -3.80 -9.58 -2.80
C TRP A 166 -2.36 -9.95 -3.09
N THR A 167 -1.73 -10.64 -2.15
CA THR A 167 -0.62 -11.53 -2.46
C THR A 167 -1.12 -12.94 -2.25
N MET A 168 -1.13 -13.72 -3.32
CA MET A 168 -1.48 -15.15 -3.23
C MET A 168 -0.42 -15.89 -2.42
N ALA A 169 -0.78 -16.98 -1.76
CA ALA A 169 0.14 -17.77 -0.93
C ALA A 169 1.44 -18.13 -1.67
N GLU A 170 1.32 -18.57 -2.93
CA GLU A 170 2.45 -18.95 -3.79
C GLU A 170 3.40 -17.79 -4.14
N ASP A 171 2.86 -16.58 -4.32
CA ASP A 171 3.65 -15.40 -4.58
C ASP A 171 4.22 -14.81 -3.30
N LEU A 172 3.50 -14.94 -2.18
CA LEU A 172 3.98 -14.55 -0.86
C LEU A 172 5.25 -15.33 -0.49
N VAL A 173 5.33 -16.63 -0.84
CA VAL A 173 6.56 -17.42 -0.67
C VAL A 173 7.72 -16.79 -1.44
N LYS A 174 7.51 -16.37 -2.69
CA LYS A 174 8.57 -15.76 -3.53
C LYS A 174 8.96 -14.36 -3.06
N LEU A 175 7.96 -13.54 -2.69
CA LEU A 175 8.13 -12.14 -2.29
C LEU A 175 8.72 -12.03 -0.87
N GLY A 176 8.32 -12.91 0.03
CA GLY A 176 8.73 -12.95 1.43
C GLY A 176 9.93 -13.85 1.71
N ALA A 177 10.44 -14.58 0.73
CA ALA A 177 11.69 -15.32 0.88
C ALA A 177 12.83 -14.36 1.23
N ARG A 178 13.64 -14.74 2.23
CA ARG A 178 14.83 -13.98 2.60
C ARG A 178 15.77 -13.94 1.40
N GLN A 179 16.00 -12.76 0.84
CA GLN A 179 17.07 -12.59 -0.14
C GLN A 179 18.38 -12.77 0.62
N LEU A 180 19.03 -13.91 0.39
CA LEU A 180 20.41 -14.13 0.81
C LEU A 180 21.26 -13.09 0.06
N THR A 181 21.61 -12.01 0.77
CA THR A 181 22.67 -11.09 0.35
C THR A 181 24.02 -11.73 0.56
#